data_AF-A0A1B9I8U6-F1
#
_entry.id   AF-A0A1B9I8U6-F1
#
_cell.length_a   1.000
_cell.length_b   1.000
_cell.length_c   1.000
_cell.angle_alpha   90.00
_cell.angle_beta   90.00
_cell.angle_gamma   90.00
#
_symmetry.space_group_name_H-M   'P 1'
#
loop_
_entity.id
_entity.type
_entity.pdbx_description
1 polymer ?
#
loop_
_entity_poly.entity_id
_entity_poly.type
_entity_poly.pdbx_seq_one_letter_code
_entity_poly.pdbx_strand_id
1 'polypeptide(L)'
;MDPLSPFSASAITPDVPAPAPLPGQVQSKVQVYDVSIFDPQNSTPIIFKDDSPLAMLRRDFWILIKNAGTLLWILSPPPAPGRDVTNKGILLQGILILGSLVLTTLGIASFVIGFPPPILSVLLVVIWCGAFNLRAGKERVTYQNVPGNDKDDKEVWLFVNGIGTSKSGLKLILDTFYKLFGRRVIGVHNRTFGIWFDLIECMLQRDLFWATTDTREGYNIISQHIADSSKEKIVLLAHSQGGIIMSAWADQLLADFSYAQLKKVEIYTFASAANHFSIPESGVGPSFGCVEHFVNQWDYVSDIGLLAFAPDAPNDLPVNSDTVPQLSGRFAGRIFKRLRTTGHLLNTHYLSPNNSILDDPAVRKHSKLATYLLSPQERAAQVERNRAEKESRKHARALEETVAGPSSGQT
;
A
#
# COMPACT_ATOMS: atom_id res chain seq x y z
N MET A 1 20.31 -8.05 18.98
CA MET A 1 19.36 -7.00 19.39
C MET A 1 18.58 -7.54 20.56
N ASP A 2 18.60 -6.85 21.70
CA ASP A 2 17.82 -7.22 22.88
C ASP A 2 16.34 -7.38 22.52
N PRO A 3 15.71 -8.54 22.75
CA PRO A 3 14.27 -8.65 22.66
C PRO A 3 13.71 -8.01 23.93
N LEU A 4 12.82 -7.03 23.80
CA LEU A 4 12.19 -6.27 24.89
C LEU A 4 12.89 -4.96 25.29
N SER A 5 13.21 -4.08 24.33
CA SER A 5 13.08 -2.65 24.62
C SER A 5 11.59 -2.28 24.58
N PRO A 6 11.02 -1.62 25.59
CA PRO A 6 9.63 -1.19 25.55
C PRO A 6 9.49 -0.13 24.47
N PHE A 7 8.96 -0.50 23.30
CA PHE A 7 8.37 0.46 22.38
C PHE A 7 7.29 1.20 23.16
N SER A 8 7.57 2.47 23.48
CA SER A 8 6.68 3.37 24.19
C SER A 8 5.27 3.22 23.65
N ALA A 9 4.36 2.70 24.48
CA ALA A 9 2.94 2.89 24.26
C ALA A 9 2.74 4.40 24.27
N SER A 10 2.44 4.99 23.11
CA SER A 10 2.05 6.39 23.05
C SER A 10 0.79 6.52 23.89
N ALA A 11 0.95 6.92 25.14
CA ALA A 11 -0.15 7.38 25.95
C ALA A 11 -0.87 8.46 25.15
N ILE A 12 -2.19 8.40 25.11
CA ILE A 12 -3.03 9.44 24.53
C ILE A 12 -2.83 10.67 25.42
N THR A 13 -1.79 11.46 25.15
CA THR A 13 -1.66 12.80 25.68
C THR A 13 -2.68 13.66 24.94
N PRO A 14 -3.54 14.42 25.65
CA PRO A 14 -4.46 15.34 25.00
C PRO A 14 -3.63 16.42 24.30
N ASP A 15 -3.55 16.27 22.98
CA ASP A 15 -2.84 17.14 22.07
C ASP A 15 -3.51 18.52 22.12
N VAL A 16 -2.73 19.57 22.45
CA VAL A 16 -3.21 20.95 22.51
C VAL A 16 -3.91 21.27 21.18
N PRO A 17 -5.16 21.79 21.18
CA PRO A 17 -5.86 22.08 19.94
C PRO A 17 -5.07 23.14 19.16
N ALA A 18 -4.69 22.78 17.92
CA ALA A 18 -4.09 23.72 16.99
C ALA A 18 -5.03 24.93 16.83
N PRO A 19 -4.48 26.16 16.71
CA PRO A 19 -5.30 27.36 16.54
C PRO A 19 -6.22 27.22 15.32
N ALA A 20 -7.44 27.75 15.46
CA ALA A 20 -8.45 27.70 14.41
C ALA A 20 -7.89 28.35 13.12
N PRO A 21 -8.05 27.71 11.95
CA PRO A 21 -7.53 28.24 10.70
C PRO A 21 -8.26 29.53 10.30
N LEU A 22 -7.52 30.43 9.63
CA LEU A 22 -8.07 31.62 9.01
C LEU A 22 -9.11 31.23 7.92
N PRO A 23 -10.21 31.98 7.77
CA PRO A 23 -11.24 31.66 6.76
C PRO A 23 -10.64 31.58 5.36
N GLY A 24 -10.76 30.43 4.70
CA GLY A 24 -10.35 30.22 3.30
C GLY A 24 -9.02 29.48 3.08
N GLN A 25 -8.25 29.17 4.12
CA GLN A 25 -7.10 28.25 4.00
C GLN A 25 -7.53 26.80 4.26
N VAL A 26 -7.34 25.92 3.28
CA VAL A 26 -7.43 24.47 3.50
C VAL A 26 -6.28 24.08 4.43
N GLN A 27 -6.59 23.84 5.70
CA GLN A 27 -5.58 23.41 6.67
C GLN A 27 -5.14 21.99 6.34
N SER A 28 -3.86 21.82 6.00
CA SER A 28 -3.28 20.50 5.77
C SER A 28 -3.32 19.67 7.05
N LYS A 29 -3.52 18.36 6.89
CA LYS A 29 -3.43 17.36 7.96
C LYS A 29 -2.30 16.35 7.74
N VAL A 30 -1.48 16.56 6.71
CA VAL A 30 -0.55 15.55 6.23
C VAL A 30 0.88 15.88 6.63
N GLN A 31 1.52 14.94 7.32
CA GLN A 31 2.97 14.88 7.47
C GLN A 31 3.57 14.14 6.28
N VAL A 32 4.69 14.64 5.77
CA VAL A 32 5.40 14.05 4.64
C VAL A 32 6.85 13.78 5.05
N TYR A 33 7.27 12.53 4.92
CA TYR A 33 8.64 12.10 5.20
C TYR A 33 9.04 11.02 4.20
N ASP A 34 10.34 10.87 3.99
CA ASP A 34 10.91 9.91 3.05
C ASP A 34 11.59 8.79 3.83
N VAL A 35 11.44 7.56 3.35
CA VAL A 35 12.09 6.40 3.94
C VAL A 35 12.96 5.77 2.87
N SER A 36 14.25 5.57 3.19
CA SER A 36 15.14 4.82 2.32
C SER A 36 16.10 3.94 3.12
N ILE A 37 16.67 2.96 2.42
CA ILE A 37 17.71 2.09 2.97
C ILE A 37 19.05 2.77 2.66
N PHE A 38 19.60 3.50 3.62
CA PHE A 38 20.91 4.13 3.47
C PHE A 38 22.02 3.06 3.48
N ASP A 39 22.68 2.91 2.34
CA ASP A 39 23.90 2.11 2.13
C ASP A 39 23.90 0.64 2.62
N PRO A 40 23.61 -0.34 1.73
CA PRO A 40 23.74 -1.76 2.02
C PRO A 40 25.20 -2.28 2.09
N GLN A 41 26.23 -1.45 1.86
CA GLN A 41 27.63 -1.87 1.97
C GLN A 41 28.19 -1.76 3.40
N ASN A 42 27.70 -0.80 4.20
CA ASN A 42 28.02 -0.66 5.62
C ASN A 42 26.90 -1.16 6.55
N SER A 43 25.71 -1.36 6.01
CA SER A 43 24.57 -1.97 6.69
C SER A 43 24.40 -3.36 6.09
N THR A 44 24.57 -4.43 6.87
CA THR A 44 24.11 -5.76 6.40
C THR A 44 22.65 -5.58 5.95
N PRO A 45 22.25 -5.96 4.71
CA PRO A 45 20.87 -5.86 4.28
C PRO A 45 20.04 -6.52 5.36
N ILE A 46 19.26 -5.73 6.08
CA ILE A 46 18.63 -6.27 7.27
C ILE A 46 17.70 -7.35 6.71
N ILE A 47 17.90 -8.61 7.09
CA ILE A 47 17.16 -9.74 6.54
C ILE A 47 15.74 -9.70 7.10
N PHE A 48 14.75 -9.50 6.23
CA PHE A 48 13.36 -9.35 6.66
C PHE A 48 12.77 -10.68 7.20
N LYS A 49 13.41 -11.81 6.88
CA LYS A 49 13.10 -13.17 7.36
C LYS A 49 14.18 -13.73 8.31
N ASP A 50 14.72 -12.92 9.21
CA ASP A 50 15.59 -13.47 10.26
C ASP A 50 14.82 -14.41 11.19
N ASP A 51 13.50 -14.23 11.25
CA ASP A 51 12.61 -14.98 12.11
C ASP A 51 12.03 -16.22 11.41
N SER A 52 11.81 -17.28 12.20
CA SER A 52 11.07 -18.46 11.73
C SER A 52 9.64 -18.08 11.29
N PRO A 53 9.02 -18.82 10.34
CA PRO A 53 7.64 -18.55 9.90
C PRO A 53 6.63 -18.41 11.05
N LEU A 54 6.76 -19.24 12.08
CA LEU A 54 5.88 -19.20 13.25
C LEU A 54 6.09 -17.94 14.10
N ALA A 55 7.33 -17.46 14.19
CA ALA A 55 7.66 -16.22 14.89
C ALA A 55 7.10 -15.00 14.15
N MET A 56 7.16 -14.98 12.82
CA MET A 56 6.52 -13.94 12.00
C MET A 56 5.02 -13.89 12.22
N LEU A 57 4.33 -15.04 12.07
CA LEU A 57 2.89 -15.16 12.33
C LEU A 57 2.51 -14.73 13.75
N ARG A 58 3.33 -15.09 14.76
CA ARG A 58 3.13 -14.68 16.14
C ARG A 58 3.28 -13.16 16.30
N ARG A 59 4.30 -12.55 15.71
CA ARG A 59 4.52 -11.09 15.77
C ARG A 59 3.33 -10.36 15.16
N ASP A 60 2.90 -10.79 13.99
CA ASP A 60 1.77 -10.20 13.27
C ASP A 60 0.47 -10.35 14.05
N PHE A 61 0.22 -11.50 14.66
CA PHE A 61 -0.91 -11.70 15.58
C PHE A 61 -0.94 -10.66 16.71
N TRP A 62 0.20 -10.38 17.34
CA TRP A 62 0.27 -9.35 18.39
C TRP A 62 0.08 -7.92 17.84
N ILE A 63 0.53 -7.63 16.62
CA ILE A 63 0.26 -6.35 15.95
C ILE A 63 -1.24 -6.17 15.72
N LEU A 64 -1.96 -7.22 15.29
CA LEU A 64 -3.41 -7.18 15.14
C LEU A 64 -4.11 -6.85 16.47
N ILE A 65 -3.73 -7.55 17.55
CA ILE A 65 -4.32 -7.32 18.88
C ILE A 65 -4.04 -5.90 19.38
N LYS A 66 -2.79 -5.43 19.27
CA LYS A 66 -2.39 -4.10 19.76
C LYS A 66 -3.19 -2.98 19.10
N ASN A 67 -3.54 -3.14 17.83
CA ASN A 67 -4.26 -2.13 17.05
C ASN A 67 -5.78 -2.35 16.99
N ALA A 68 -6.34 -3.32 17.73
CA ALA A 68 -7.76 -3.66 17.66
C ALA A 68 -8.70 -2.46 17.93
N GLY A 69 -8.24 -1.43 18.64
CA GLY A 69 -9.01 -0.19 18.85
C GLY A 69 -9.34 0.58 17.58
N THR A 70 -8.47 0.58 16.56
CA THR A 70 -8.74 1.30 15.30
C THR A 70 -9.65 0.51 14.36
N LEU A 71 -9.87 -0.79 14.61
CA LEU A 71 -10.82 -1.62 13.88
C LEU A 71 -12.25 -1.08 13.98
N LEU A 72 -12.65 -0.51 15.12
CA LEU A 72 -13.98 0.08 15.31
C LEU A 72 -14.24 1.28 14.38
N TRP A 73 -13.18 1.92 13.90
CA TRP A 73 -13.22 3.13 13.08
C TRP A 73 -12.90 2.87 11.60
N ILE A 74 -12.71 1.60 11.21
CA ILE A 74 -12.26 1.20 9.86
C ILE A 74 -13.22 1.64 8.75
N LEU A 75 -14.52 1.71 9.06
CA LEU A 75 -15.57 2.20 8.15
C LEU A 75 -16.12 3.57 8.56
N SER A 76 -15.41 4.34 9.38
CA SER A 76 -15.84 5.67 9.77
C SER A 76 -15.13 6.74 8.94
N PRO A 77 -15.85 7.70 8.32
CA PRO A 77 -17.32 7.80 8.22
C PRO A 77 -17.96 6.69 7.38
N PRO A 78 -19.22 6.28 7.67
CA PRO A 78 -19.88 5.16 7.01
C PRO A 78 -19.93 5.32 5.48
N PRO A 79 -19.61 4.27 4.70
CA PRO A 79 -19.64 4.34 3.26
C PRO A 79 -21.06 4.48 2.71
N ALA A 80 -21.21 5.29 1.67
CA ALA A 80 -22.42 5.31 0.86
C ALA A 80 -22.37 4.18 -0.18
N PRO A 81 -23.44 3.39 -0.35
CA PRO A 81 -23.54 2.44 -1.46
C PRO A 81 -23.29 3.13 -2.80
N GLY A 82 -22.56 2.45 -3.69
CA GLY A 82 -22.19 2.96 -5.01
C GLY A 82 -20.87 3.72 -5.07
N ARG A 83 -20.15 3.92 -3.95
CA ARG A 83 -18.79 4.50 -3.95
C ARG A 83 -17.68 3.45 -3.98
N ASP A 84 -17.66 2.55 -3.00
CA ASP A 84 -16.70 1.43 -2.92
C ASP A 84 -17.41 0.08 -3.01
N VAL A 85 -18.62 0.00 -2.46
CA VAL A 85 -19.41 -1.21 -2.37
C VAL A 85 -20.72 -1.08 -3.14
N THR A 86 -21.17 -2.17 -3.74
CA THR A 86 -22.47 -2.26 -4.42
C THR A 86 -23.39 -3.18 -3.65
N ASN A 87 -24.71 -3.06 -3.79
CA ASN A 87 -25.66 -3.97 -3.14
C ASN A 87 -25.38 -5.45 -3.47
N LYS A 88 -25.01 -5.73 -4.73
CA LYS A 88 -24.57 -7.07 -5.17
C LYS A 88 -23.29 -7.52 -4.45
N GLY A 89 -22.34 -6.61 -4.25
CA GLY A 89 -21.10 -6.88 -3.52
C GLY A 89 -21.35 -7.14 -2.04
N ILE A 90 -22.22 -6.36 -1.40
CA ILE A 90 -22.62 -6.55 0.00
C ILE A 90 -23.29 -7.92 0.19
N LEU A 91 -24.25 -8.27 -0.67
CA LEU A 91 -24.90 -9.57 -0.64
C LEU A 91 -23.90 -10.72 -0.82
N LEU A 92 -22.98 -10.58 -1.78
CA LEU A 92 -21.91 -11.55 -2.01
C LEU A 92 -21.04 -11.74 -0.75
N GLN A 93 -20.61 -10.64 -0.13
CA GLN A 93 -19.82 -10.70 1.10
C GLN A 93 -20.58 -11.38 2.23
N GLY A 94 -21.87 -11.09 2.41
CA GLY A 94 -22.70 -11.76 3.41
C GLY A 94 -22.74 -13.28 3.24
N ILE A 95 -22.91 -13.76 2.01
CA ILE A 95 -22.90 -15.20 1.68
C ILE A 95 -21.52 -15.82 1.97
N LEU A 96 -20.45 -15.15 1.55
CA LEU A 96 -19.08 -15.66 1.73
C LEU A 96 -18.66 -15.68 3.21
N ILE A 97 -19.04 -14.66 3.98
CA ILE A 97 -18.80 -14.60 5.43
C ILE A 97 -19.53 -15.74 6.14
N LEU A 98 -20.82 -15.92 5.85
CA LEU A 98 -21.58 -17.02 6.47
C LEU A 98 -20.97 -18.38 6.12
N GLY A 99 -20.67 -18.61 4.84
CA GLY A 99 -20.05 -19.87 4.38
C GLY A 99 -18.69 -20.13 5.01
N SER A 100 -17.80 -19.12 5.03
CA SER A 100 -16.46 -19.24 5.60
C SER A 100 -16.48 -19.46 7.11
N LEU A 101 -17.39 -18.84 7.86
CA LEU A 101 -17.56 -19.08 9.29
C LEU A 101 -18.06 -20.49 9.59
N VAL A 102 -19.04 -21.00 8.83
CA VAL A 102 -19.53 -22.37 8.96
C VAL A 102 -18.40 -23.37 8.68
N LEU A 103 -17.68 -23.19 7.56
CA LEU A 103 -16.56 -24.06 7.17
C LEU A 103 -15.43 -24.03 8.21
N THR A 104 -15.11 -22.85 8.76
CA THR A 104 -14.08 -22.71 9.80
C THR A 104 -14.51 -23.44 11.07
N THR A 105 -15.76 -23.26 11.51
CA THR A 105 -16.29 -23.92 12.70
C THR A 105 -16.27 -25.44 12.55
N LEU A 106 -16.70 -25.94 11.39
CA LEU A 106 -16.63 -27.37 11.05
C LEU A 106 -15.17 -27.87 11.01
N GLY A 107 -14.25 -27.10 10.44
CA GLY A 107 -12.83 -27.41 10.42
C GLY A 107 -12.25 -27.52 11.83
N ILE A 108 -12.52 -26.55 12.71
CA ILE A 108 -12.04 -26.58 14.09
C ILE A 108 -12.63 -27.80 14.83
N ALA A 109 -13.94 -28.03 14.74
CA ALA A 109 -14.57 -29.20 15.35
C ALA A 109 -13.95 -30.51 14.82
N SER A 110 -13.69 -30.57 13.52
CA SER A 110 -13.10 -31.72 12.85
C SER A 110 -11.68 -32.04 13.34
N PHE A 111 -10.82 -31.04 13.51
CA PHE A 111 -9.45 -31.24 14.00
C PHE A 111 -9.35 -31.44 15.52
N VAL A 112 -10.28 -30.88 16.30
CA VAL A 112 -10.27 -30.98 17.77
C VAL A 112 -11.03 -32.21 18.27
N ILE A 113 -12.19 -32.50 17.70
CA ILE A 113 -13.11 -33.58 18.12
C ILE A 113 -12.91 -34.83 17.25
N GLY A 114 -12.39 -34.68 16.03
CA GLY A 114 -12.26 -35.77 15.05
C GLY A 114 -13.51 -35.98 14.18
N PHE A 115 -14.56 -35.15 14.34
CA PHE A 115 -15.80 -35.25 13.58
C PHE A 115 -16.30 -33.88 13.04
N PRO A 116 -16.62 -33.76 11.74
CA PRO A 116 -16.39 -34.76 10.68
C PRO A 116 -14.89 -35.09 10.54
N PRO A 117 -14.49 -36.17 9.84
CA PRO A 117 -13.07 -36.46 9.65
C PRO A 117 -12.31 -35.28 9.02
N PRO A 118 -11.08 -34.95 9.46
CA PRO A 118 -10.29 -33.82 8.94
C PRO A 118 -10.22 -33.73 7.42
N ILE A 119 -10.07 -34.88 6.75
CA ILE A 119 -10.02 -34.94 5.29
C ILE A 119 -11.32 -34.43 4.65
N LEU A 120 -12.48 -34.72 5.24
CA LEU A 120 -13.77 -34.26 4.72
C LEU A 120 -13.92 -32.76 4.88
N SER A 121 -13.49 -32.20 6.02
CA SER A 121 -13.52 -30.75 6.26
C SER A 121 -12.64 -30.00 5.27
N VAL A 122 -11.43 -30.49 5.01
CA VAL A 122 -10.53 -29.92 4.00
C VAL A 122 -11.16 -30.01 2.61
N LEU A 123 -11.75 -31.16 2.25
CA LEU A 123 -12.45 -31.33 0.97
C LEU A 123 -13.61 -30.35 0.83
N LEU A 124 -14.39 -30.09 1.88
CA LEU A 124 -15.48 -29.12 1.85
C LEU A 124 -14.99 -27.70 1.58
N VAL A 125 -13.87 -27.28 2.19
CA VAL A 125 -13.25 -25.97 1.92
C VAL A 125 -12.77 -25.91 0.46
N VAL A 126 -12.09 -26.96 -0.03
CA VAL A 126 -11.62 -27.03 -1.42
C VAL A 126 -12.79 -26.98 -2.41
N ILE A 127 -13.86 -27.74 -2.15
CA ILE A 127 -15.07 -27.76 -2.99
C ILE A 127 -15.74 -26.38 -2.98
N TRP A 128 -15.88 -25.74 -1.81
CA TRP A 128 -16.47 -24.41 -1.70
C TRP A 128 -15.67 -23.36 -2.50
N CYS A 129 -14.36 -23.28 -2.27
CA CYS A 129 -13.48 -22.35 -2.98
C CYS A 129 -13.43 -22.67 -4.48
N GLY A 130 -13.41 -23.95 -4.85
CA GLY A 130 -13.43 -24.42 -6.24
C GLY A 130 -14.72 -24.06 -6.96
N ALA A 131 -15.87 -24.36 -6.36
CA ALA A 131 -17.19 -24.04 -6.91
C ALA A 131 -17.38 -22.53 -7.06
N PHE A 132 -16.93 -21.75 -6.08
CA PHE A 132 -16.93 -20.29 -6.17
C PHE A 132 -16.05 -19.79 -7.32
N ASN A 133 -14.84 -20.33 -7.46
CA ASN A 133 -13.94 -19.96 -8.55
C ASN A 133 -14.51 -20.30 -9.94
N LEU A 134 -15.16 -21.45 -10.08
CA LEU A 134 -15.85 -21.84 -11.31
C LEU A 134 -16.97 -20.85 -11.65
N ARG A 135 -17.80 -20.49 -10.67
CA ARG A 135 -18.89 -19.51 -10.83
C ARG A 135 -18.37 -18.12 -11.17
N ALA A 136 -17.31 -17.67 -10.52
CA ALA A 136 -16.74 -16.34 -10.71
C ALA A 136 -15.94 -16.20 -12.02
N GLY A 137 -15.63 -17.32 -12.69
CA GLY A 137 -14.86 -17.35 -13.93
C GLY A 137 -13.35 -17.25 -13.71
N LYS A 138 -12.60 -17.41 -14.80
CA LYS A 138 -11.12 -17.42 -14.76
C LYS A 138 -10.51 -16.02 -14.76
N GLU A 139 -11.16 -15.05 -15.40
CA GLU A 139 -10.64 -13.67 -15.50
C GLU A 139 -10.40 -13.04 -14.13
N ARG A 140 -9.17 -12.56 -13.91
CA ARG A 140 -8.84 -11.67 -12.79
C ARG A 140 -8.67 -10.22 -13.24
N VAL A 141 -8.51 -9.97 -14.53
CA VAL A 141 -8.42 -8.61 -15.04
C VAL A 141 -9.79 -8.02 -15.36
N THR A 142 -9.97 -6.74 -15.05
CA THR A 142 -11.12 -5.95 -15.48
C THR A 142 -10.74 -4.50 -15.72
N TYR A 143 -11.68 -3.73 -16.27
CA TYR A 143 -11.50 -2.32 -16.61
C TYR A 143 -12.67 -1.50 -16.07
N GLN A 144 -12.52 -0.17 -16.10
CA GLN A 144 -13.58 0.78 -15.78
C GLN A 144 -14.83 0.57 -16.65
N ASN A 145 -16.00 0.96 -16.14
CA ASN A 145 -17.25 1.00 -16.90
C ASN A 145 -17.39 2.27 -17.72
N VAL A 146 -16.74 3.37 -17.30
CA VAL A 146 -16.83 4.65 -17.99
C VAL A 146 -16.20 4.53 -19.39
N PRO A 147 -16.93 4.85 -20.47
CA PRO A 147 -16.39 4.81 -21.81
C PRO A 147 -15.39 5.97 -22.03
N GLY A 148 -14.36 5.70 -22.82
CA GLY A 148 -13.46 6.72 -23.34
C GLY A 148 -12.10 6.16 -23.73
N ASN A 149 -11.34 6.96 -24.46
CA ASN A 149 -10.03 6.55 -24.96
C ASN A 149 -8.96 6.80 -23.91
N ASP A 150 -7.88 6.03 -23.97
CA ASP A 150 -6.73 6.36 -23.16
C ASP A 150 -6.13 7.66 -23.65
N LYS A 151 -5.81 8.56 -22.73
CA LYS A 151 -5.26 9.88 -23.07
C LYS A 151 -3.75 9.79 -23.37
N ASP A 152 -3.10 8.66 -23.08
CA ASP A 152 -1.69 8.44 -23.40
C ASP A 152 -1.41 6.96 -23.62
N ASP A 153 -1.07 6.59 -24.85
CA ASP A 153 -0.81 5.22 -25.26
C ASP A 153 0.58 4.72 -24.85
N LYS A 154 1.46 5.61 -24.40
CA LYS A 154 2.81 5.28 -23.90
C LYS A 154 2.84 5.02 -22.40
N GLU A 155 1.76 5.33 -21.70
CA GLU A 155 1.59 5.04 -20.28
C GLU A 155 0.75 3.76 -20.09
N VAL A 156 1.09 2.97 -19.09
CA VAL A 156 0.26 1.84 -18.65
C VAL A 156 -0.07 2.02 -17.19
N TRP A 157 -1.35 1.93 -16.84
CA TRP A 157 -1.82 2.05 -15.46
C TRP A 157 -2.42 0.73 -15.01
N LEU A 158 -2.01 0.25 -13.85
CA LEU A 158 -2.48 -1.00 -13.28
C LEU A 158 -2.84 -0.79 -11.81
N PHE A 159 -3.94 -1.38 -11.36
CA PHE A 159 -4.41 -1.30 -9.98
C PHE A 159 -4.70 -2.68 -9.41
N VAL A 160 -4.30 -2.93 -8.16
CA VAL A 160 -4.67 -4.12 -7.40
C VAL A 160 -5.43 -3.75 -6.13
N ASN A 161 -6.61 -4.35 -5.94
CA ASN A 161 -7.47 -4.11 -4.78
C ASN A 161 -7.08 -4.94 -3.55
N GLY A 162 -7.64 -4.58 -2.40
CA GLY A 162 -7.58 -5.38 -1.18
C GLY A 162 -8.74 -6.35 -1.00
N ILE A 163 -8.79 -6.93 0.20
CA ILE A 163 -9.79 -7.92 0.61
C ILE A 163 -11.22 -7.37 0.59
N GLY A 164 -12.21 -8.26 0.65
CA GLY A 164 -13.61 -7.88 0.74
C GLY A 164 -14.18 -7.18 -0.51
N THR A 165 -13.37 -6.98 -1.56
CA THR A 165 -13.77 -6.23 -2.75
C THR A 165 -14.37 -7.15 -3.82
N SER A 166 -15.62 -6.90 -4.20
CA SER A 166 -16.27 -7.60 -5.32
C SER A 166 -15.78 -7.05 -6.67
N LYS A 167 -15.96 -7.82 -7.77
CA LYS A 167 -15.65 -7.34 -9.14
C LYS A 167 -16.39 -6.04 -9.46
N SER A 168 -17.63 -5.88 -8.96
CA SER A 168 -18.40 -4.64 -9.11
C SER A 168 -17.86 -3.48 -8.27
N GLY A 169 -17.34 -3.72 -7.07
CA GLY A 169 -16.68 -2.70 -6.24
C GLY A 169 -15.36 -2.24 -6.86
N LEU A 170 -14.54 -3.18 -7.34
CA LEU A 170 -13.31 -2.88 -8.10
C LEU A 170 -13.61 -1.93 -9.28
N LYS A 171 -14.68 -2.19 -10.04
CA LYS A 171 -15.07 -1.32 -11.15
C LYS A 171 -15.40 0.11 -10.72
N LEU A 172 -16.01 0.33 -9.56
CA LEU A 172 -16.25 1.68 -9.02
C LEU A 172 -14.93 2.40 -8.70
N ILE A 173 -13.93 1.68 -8.19
CA ILE A 173 -12.58 2.22 -7.99
C ILE A 173 -11.95 2.61 -9.32
N LEU A 174 -12.00 1.73 -10.32
CA LEU A 174 -11.45 2.02 -11.64
C LEU A 174 -12.16 3.21 -12.31
N ASP A 175 -13.48 3.34 -12.12
CA ASP A 175 -14.25 4.50 -12.59
C ASP A 175 -13.77 5.80 -11.92
N THR A 176 -13.45 5.77 -10.62
CA THR A 176 -12.88 6.90 -9.89
C THR A 176 -11.48 7.27 -10.41
N PHE A 177 -10.59 6.30 -10.60
CA PHE A 177 -9.26 6.56 -11.17
C PHE A 177 -9.35 7.12 -12.59
N TYR A 178 -10.22 6.57 -13.43
CA TYR A 178 -10.42 7.08 -14.78
C TYR A 178 -10.89 8.54 -14.76
N LYS A 179 -11.82 8.90 -13.86
CA LYS A 179 -12.30 10.28 -13.70
C LYS A 179 -11.22 11.23 -13.18
N LEU A 180 -10.37 10.77 -12.26
CA LEU A 180 -9.31 11.59 -11.67
C LEU A 180 -8.15 11.82 -12.64
N PHE A 181 -7.67 10.76 -13.29
CA PHE A 181 -6.42 10.80 -14.06
C PHE A 181 -6.64 10.83 -15.58
N GLY A 182 -7.84 10.47 -16.07
CA GLY A 182 -8.13 10.37 -17.49
C GLY A 182 -7.36 9.25 -18.19
N ARG A 183 -6.99 8.20 -17.45
CA ARG A 183 -6.17 7.07 -17.90
C ARG A 183 -6.95 5.78 -17.78
N ARG A 184 -6.83 4.89 -18.77
CA ARG A 184 -7.40 3.54 -18.61
C ARG A 184 -6.56 2.77 -17.60
N VAL A 185 -7.22 2.13 -16.63
CA VAL A 185 -6.54 1.38 -15.57
C VAL A 185 -6.90 -0.09 -15.68
N ILE A 186 -5.88 -0.93 -15.83
CA ILE A 186 -5.99 -2.39 -15.76
C ILE A 186 -6.23 -2.77 -14.30
N GLY A 187 -7.42 -3.23 -13.95
CA GLY A 187 -7.73 -3.67 -12.59
C GLY A 187 -7.44 -5.16 -12.42
N VAL A 188 -6.43 -5.50 -11.63
CA VAL A 188 -6.15 -6.87 -11.17
C VAL A 188 -7.01 -7.17 -9.95
N HIS A 189 -7.98 -8.06 -10.12
CA HIS A 189 -8.95 -8.42 -9.10
C HIS A 189 -8.37 -9.46 -8.14
N ASN A 190 -7.90 -8.97 -6.98
CA ASN A 190 -7.69 -9.80 -5.81
C ASN A 190 -9.07 -10.29 -5.32
N ARG A 191 -9.37 -11.57 -5.56
CA ARG A 191 -10.71 -12.13 -5.40
C ARG A 191 -10.95 -12.52 -3.95
N THR A 192 -11.97 -11.92 -3.38
CA THR A 192 -12.47 -12.27 -2.05
C THR A 192 -13.11 -13.67 -2.00
N PHE A 193 -12.77 -14.43 -0.96
CA PHE A 193 -13.45 -15.65 -0.49
C PHE A 193 -14.26 -15.39 0.80
N GLY A 194 -14.50 -14.11 1.10
CA GLY A 194 -15.13 -13.61 2.32
C GLY A 194 -14.08 -13.09 3.29
N ILE A 195 -14.37 -11.97 3.94
CA ILE A 195 -13.38 -11.24 4.75
C ILE A 195 -12.61 -12.12 5.75
N TRP A 196 -13.24 -13.16 6.28
CA TRP A 196 -12.60 -14.11 7.19
C TRP A 196 -11.49 -14.94 6.52
N PHE A 197 -11.80 -15.61 5.40
CA PHE A 197 -10.79 -16.34 4.63
C PHE A 197 -9.77 -15.39 4.00
N ASP A 198 -10.19 -14.20 3.60
CA ASP A 198 -9.29 -13.18 3.09
C ASP A 198 -8.25 -12.76 4.14
N LEU A 199 -8.62 -12.63 5.42
CA LEU A 199 -7.67 -12.31 6.50
C LEU A 199 -6.65 -13.44 6.71
N ILE A 200 -7.07 -14.70 6.60
CA ILE A 200 -6.16 -15.85 6.66
C ILE A 200 -5.20 -15.81 5.48
N GLU A 201 -5.72 -15.65 4.26
CA GLU A 201 -4.91 -15.52 3.05
C GLU A 201 -3.92 -14.36 3.18
N CYS A 202 -4.36 -13.19 3.66
CA CYS A 202 -3.54 -12.03 3.90
C CYS A 202 -2.31 -12.35 4.75
N MET A 203 -2.49 -13.02 5.90
CA MET A 203 -1.38 -13.46 6.77
C MET A 203 -0.46 -14.44 6.05
N LEU A 204 -1.01 -15.43 5.32
CA LEU A 204 -0.20 -16.40 4.58
C LEU A 204 0.60 -15.75 3.45
N GLN A 205 0.02 -14.80 2.71
CA GLN A 205 0.74 -14.06 1.67
C GLN A 205 1.84 -13.19 2.28
N ARG A 206 1.51 -12.46 3.34
CA ARG A 206 2.39 -11.48 3.99
C ARG A 206 3.57 -12.12 4.74
N ASP A 207 3.34 -13.24 5.41
CA ASP A 207 4.34 -13.88 6.27
C ASP A 207 5.00 -15.09 5.61
N LEU A 208 4.29 -15.80 4.73
CA LEU A 208 4.78 -17.02 4.08
C LEU A 208 5.01 -16.88 2.57
N PHE A 209 4.79 -15.68 2.00
CA PHE A 209 5.00 -15.42 0.57
C PHE A 209 4.15 -16.31 -0.33
N TRP A 210 2.94 -16.64 0.13
CA TRP A 210 2.01 -17.45 -0.65
C TRP A 210 1.61 -16.71 -1.94
N ALA A 211 2.02 -17.25 -3.09
CA ALA A 211 1.70 -16.66 -4.39
C ALA A 211 0.29 -17.06 -4.87
N THR A 212 -0.60 -16.09 -5.00
CA THR A 212 -1.96 -16.27 -5.53
C THR A 212 -2.00 -16.15 -7.07
N THR A 213 -3.13 -16.51 -7.68
CA THR A 213 -3.31 -16.43 -9.15
C THR A 213 -3.29 -14.98 -9.64
N ASP A 214 -3.97 -14.08 -8.92
CA ASP A 214 -3.99 -12.64 -9.16
C ASP A 214 -2.59 -12.01 -9.05
N THR A 215 -1.77 -12.43 -8.07
CA THR A 215 -0.36 -12.04 -7.99
C THR A 215 0.41 -12.42 -9.26
N ARG A 216 0.27 -13.67 -9.74
CA ARG A 216 0.96 -14.12 -10.96
C ARG A 216 0.48 -13.42 -12.23
N GLU A 217 -0.84 -13.28 -12.38
CA GLU A 217 -1.44 -12.65 -13.56
C GLU A 217 -1.08 -11.17 -13.67
N GLY A 218 -1.14 -10.43 -12.56
CA GLY A 218 -0.70 -9.03 -12.53
C GLY A 218 0.80 -8.88 -12.84
N TYR A 219 1.66 -9.73 -12.26
CA TYR A 219 3.08 -9.71 -12.56
C TYR A 219 3.39 -9.93 -14.05
N ASN A 220 2.71 -10.89 -14.68
CA ASN A 220 2.89 -11.18 -16.10
C ASN A 220 2.52 -9.98 -16.98
N ILE A 221 1.48 -9.23 -16.63
CA ILE A 221 1.08 -8.01 -17.37
C ILE A 221 2.13 -6.91 -17.19
N ILE A 222 2.58 -6.69 -15.95
CA ILE A 222 3.55 -5.65 -15.63
C ILE A 222 4.88 -5.92 -16.33
N SER A 223 5.40 -7.15 -16.22
CA SER A 223 6.68 -7.55 -16.82
C SER A 223 6.68 -7.41 -18.34
N GLN A 224 5.58 -7.78 -19.02
CA GLN A 224 5.42 -7.56 -20.47
C GLN A 224 5.52 -6.08 -20.84
N HIS A 225 4.87 -5.19 -20.08
CA HIS A 225 4.90 -3.76 -20.36
C HIS A 225 6.23 -3.10 -19.98
N ILE A 226 6.95 -3.61 -18.98
CA ILE A 226 8.31 -3.16 -18.67
C ILE A 226 9.26 -3.53 -19.82
N ALA A 227 9.14 -4.73 -20.37
CA ALA A 227 9.96 -5.19 -21.49
C ALA A 227 9.66 -4.44 -22.81
N ASP A 228 8.44 -3.92 -22.97
CA ASP A 228 8.06 -3.13 -24.14
C ASP A 228 8.73 -1.74 -24.14
N SER A 229 9.60 -1.49 -25.12
CA SER A 229 10.33 -0.23 -25.27
C SER A 229 9.45 0.94 -25.75
N SER A 230 8.25 0.66 -26.28
CA SER A 230 7.28 1.72 -26.66
C SER A 230 6.61 2.35 -25.44
N LYS A 231 6.61 1.66 -24.30
CA LYS A 231 6.05 2.16 -23.04
C LYS A 231 7.09 2.97 -22.29
N GLU A 232 6.80 4.25 -22.14
CA GLU A 232 7.66 5.22 -21.45
C GLU A 232 7.37 5.30 -19.96
N LYS A 233 6.19 4.83 -19.51
CA LYS A 233 5.81 4.90 -18.10
C LYS A 233 4.83 3.80 -17.69
N ILE A 234 5.02 3.28 -16.49
CA ILE A 234 4.17 2.26 -15.89
C ILE A 234 3.79 2.70 -14.49
N VAL A 235 2.50 2.93 -14.27
CA VAL A 235 1.95 3.42 -13.00
C VAL A 235 1.21 2.29 -12.31
N LEU A 236 1.71 1.90 -11.14
CA LEU A 236 1.20 0.80 -10.34
C LEU A 236 0.52 1.36 -9.09
N LEU A 237 -0.77 1.06 -8.95
CA LEU A 237 -1.61 1.50 -7.83
C LEU A 237 -2.01 0.28 -6.99
N ALA A 238 -2.03 0.44 -5.67
CA ALA A 238 -2.48 -0.62 -4.76
C ALA A 238 -3.29 -0.07 -3.60
N HIS A 239 -4.24 -0.87 -3.09
CA HIS A 239 -5.01 -0.53 -1.89
C HIS A 239 -5.06 -1.70 -0.91
N SER A 240 -4.91 -1.45 0.39
CA SER A 240 -5.12 -2.45 1.44
C SER A 240 -4.20 -3.68 1.27
N GLN A 241 -4.72 -4.92 1.25
CA GLN A 241 -3.93 -6.14 0.93
C GLN A 241 -3.25 -6.07 -0.44
N GLY A 242 -3.77 -5.28 -1.39
CA GLY A 242 -3.08 -5.01 -2.65
C GLY A 242 -1.65 -4.49 -2.44
N GLY A 243 -1.36 -3.85 -1.31
CA GLY A 243 -0.01 -3.44 -0.93
C GLY A 243 0.95 -4.62 -0.72
N ILE A 244 0.48 -5.75 -0.18
CA ILE A 244 1.28 -6.99 -0.02
C ILE A 244 1.60 -7.59 -1.40
N ILE A 245 0.60 -7.63 -2.28
CA ILE A 245 0.78 -8.08 -3.66
C ILE A 245 1.77 -7.16 -4.39
N MET A 246 1.66 -5.85 -4.18
CA MET A 246 2.55 -4.85 -4.77
C MET A 246 3.98 -4.96 -4.25
N SER A 247 4.21 -5.24 -2.96
CA SER A 247 5.56 -5.43 -2.43
C SER A 247 6.20 -6.69 -3.01
N ALA A 248 5.43 -7.78 -3.14
CA ALA A 248 5.89 -8.99 -3.82
C ALA A 248 6.23 -8.75 -5.29
N TRP A 249 5.44 -7.95 -6.01
CA TRP A 249 5.80 -7.51 -7.36
C TRP A 249 7.06 -6.67 -7.37
N ALA A 250 7.21 -5.72 -6.46
CA ALA A 250 8.41 -4.88 -6.39
C ALA A 250 9.67 -5.74 -6.17
N ASP A 251 9.62 -6.71 -5.25
CA ASP A 251 10.72 -7.65 -4.99
C ASP A 251 11.09 -8.45 -6.26
N GLN A 252 10.09 -9.00 -6.95
CA GLN A 252 10.33 -9.77 -8.17
C GLN A 252 10.82 -8.89 -9.32
N LEU A 253 10.30 -7.67 -9.45
CA LEU A 253 10.74 -6.71 -10.47
C LEU A 253 12.19 -6.29 -10.27
N LEU A 254 12.63 -6.11 -9.02
CA LEU A 254 14.02 -5.81 -8.67
C LEU A 254 14.96 -6.97 -9.04
N ALA A 255 14.48 -8.20 -9.03
CA ALA A 255 15.23 -9.38 -9.43
C ALA A 255 15.29 -9.56 -10.96
N ASP A 256 14.19 -9.29 -11.66
CA ASP A 256 14.03 -9.64 -13.07
C ASP A 256 14.47 -8.52 -14.05
N PHE A 257 14.52 -7.25 -13.62
CA PHE A 257 14.75 -6.11 -14.52
C PHE A 257 15.93 -5.22 -14.10
N SER A 258 16.54 -4.59 -15.10
CA SER A 258 17.63 -3.63 -14.89
C SER A 258 17.13 -2.31 -14.27
N TYR A 259 18.02 -1.61 -13.57
CA TYR A 259 17.77 -0.27 -13.03
C TYR A 259 17.18 0.70 -14.08
N ALA A 260 17.70 0.68 -15.31
CA ALA A 260 17.23 1.54 -16.40
C ALA A 260 15.77 1.26 -16.79
N GLN A 261 15.36 0.00 -16.81
CA GLN A 261 13.97 -0.39 -17.10
C GLN A 261 13.03 -0.07 -15.94
N LEU A 262 13.49 -0.24 -14.69
CA LEU A 262 12.67 0.07 -13.51
C LEU A 262 12.44 1.58 -13.31
N LYS A 263 13.26 2.44 -13.92
CA LYS A 263 13.09 3.90 -13.83
C LYS A 263 11.80 4.45 -14.41
N LYS A 264 11.17 3.75 -15.35
CA LYS A 264 9.85 4.13 -15.87
C LYS A 264 8.68 3.68 -14.99
N VAL A 265 8.93 2.93 -13.93
CA VAL A 265 7.89 2.40 -13.04
C VAL A 265 7.67 3.34 -11.86
N GLU A 266 6.40 3.64 -11.58
CA GLU A 266 5.94 4.45 -10.45
C GLU A 266 4.98 3.61 -9.60
N ILE A 267 5.16 3.58 -8.28
CA ILE A 267 4.38 2.77 -7.36
C ILE A 267 3.66 3.69 -6.36
N TYR A 268 2.36 3.50 -6.22
CA TYR A 268 1.50 4.28 -5.36
C TYR A 268 0.59 3.37 -4.53
N THR A 269 0.70 3.40 -3.21
CA THR A 269 -0.15 2.56 -2.35
C THR A 269 -1.03 3.41 -1.44
N PHE A 270 -2.27 2.98 -1.25
CA PHE A 270 -3.21 3.56 -0.29
C PHE A 270 -3.50 2.52 0.79
N ALA A 271 -3.42 2.89 2.06
CA ALA A 271 -3.74 2.00 3.18
C ALA A 271 -2.99 0.65 3.15
N SER A 272 -1.71 0.63 2.80
CA SER A 272 -0.99 -0.62 2.52
C SER A 272 -0.92 -1.55 3.74
N ALA A 273 -1.34 -2.81 3.56
CA ALA A 273 -1.23 -3.88 4.56
C ALA A 273 0.16 -4.57 4.56
N ALA A 274 1.06 -4.16 3.66
CA ALA A 274 2.39 -4.74 3.52
C ALA A 274 3.21 -4.57 4.80
N ASN A 275 4.14 -5.50 5.02
CA ASN A 275 5.12 -5.46 6.10
C ASN A 275 6.53 -5.07 5.63
N HIS A 276 6.74 -4.90 4.33
CA HIS A 276 8.01 -4.47 3.74
C HIS A 276 7.78 -3.77 2.39
N PHE A 277 8.74 -2.92 2.03
CA PHE A 277 8.94 -2.37 0.68
C PHE A 277 10.47 -2.21 0.50
N SER A 278 11.16 -3.34 0.38
CA SER A 278 12.62 -3.44 0.53
C SER A 278 13.35 -2.98 -0.73
N ILE A 279 13.25 -1.71 -1.06
CA ILE A 279 13.81 -1.14 -2.29
C ILE A 279 15.18 -0.54 -1.97
N PRO A 280 16.28 -1.12 -2.46
CA PRO A 280 17.60 -0.57 -2.23
C PRO A 280 17.74 0.77 -2.95
N GLU A 281 18.35 1.72 -2.27
CA GLU A 281 18.84 2.94 -2.89
C GLU A 281 20.29 2.71 -3.32
N SER A 282 20.54 2.76 -4.64
CA SER A 282 21.92 2.70 -5.14
C SER A 282 22.54 4.10 -5.13
N GLY A 283 23.86 4.21 -5.33
CA GLY A 283 24.52 5.51 -5.51
C GLY A 283 23.96 6.36 -6.67
N VAL A 284 23.15 5.77 -7.55
CA VAL A 284 22.46 6.45 -8.67
C VAL A 284 21.04 6.93 -8.27
N GLY A 285 20.56 6.57 -7.08
CA GLY A 285 19.24 6.87 -6.52
C GLY A 285 18.32 5.63 -6.46
N PRO A 286 17.02 5.80 -6.12
CA PRO A 286 16.09 4.69 -5.92
C PRO A 286 15.89 3.85 -7.18
N SER A 287 15.66 2.54 -7.06
CA SER A 287 15.54 1.65 -8.23
C SER A 287 14.33 1.96 -9.13
N PHE A 288 13.20 2.31 -8.52
CA PHE A 288 12.00 2.74 -9.24
C PHE A 288 12.01 4.25 -9.51
N GLY A 289 11.18 4.68 -10.46
CA GLY A 289 11.01 6.10 -10.82
C GLY A 289 10.31 6.92 -9.74
N CYS A 290 9.40 6.30 -8.98
CA CYS A 290 8.70 6.90 -7.85
C CYS A 290 8.08 5.82 -6.97
N VAL A 291 8.08 6.01 -5.64
CA VAL A 291 7.33 5.18 -4.69
C VAL A 291 6.72 6.09 -3.64
N GLU A 292 5.38 6.09 -3.54
CA GLU A 292 4.66 6.89 -2.56
C GLU A 292 3.57 6.08 -1.85
N HIS A 293 3.37 6.39 -0.57
CA HIS A 293 2.41 5.71 0.27
C HIS A 293 1.48 6.72 0.96
N PHE A 294 0.18 6.49 0.86
CA PHE A 294 -0.87 7.34 1.42
C PHE A 294 -1.59 6.59 2.55
N VAL A 295 -1.54 7.13 3.76
CA VAL A 295 -2.08 6.46 4.96
C VAL A 295 -2.86 7.41 5.86
N ASN A 296 -3.90 6.89 6.48
CA ASN A 296 -4.64 7.57 7.54
C ASN A 296 -4.15 7.05 8.90
N GLN A 297 -3.91 7.95 9.86
CA GLN A 297 -3.36 7.60 11.17
C GLN A 297 -4.23 6.63 11.99
N TRP A 298 -5.55 6.58 11.75
CA TRP A 298 -6.48 5.70 12.47
C TRP A 298 -7.22 4.75 11.51
N ASP A 299 -6.54 4.36 10.44
CA ASP A 299 -6.97 3.26 9.57
C ASP A 299 -6.31 1.97 10.05
N TYR A 300 -7.12 1.06 10.58
CA TYR A 300 -6.68 -0.23 11.11
C TYR A 300 -5.72 -0.98 10.18
N VAL A 301 -5.96 -0.96 8.87
CA VAL A 301 -5.09 -1.68 7.91
C VAL A 301 -3.73 -1.00 7.76
N SER A 302 -3.70 0.33 7.80
CA SER A 302 -2.44 1.08 7.82
C SER A 302 -1.67 0.81 9.11
N ASP A 303 -2.37 0.74 10.26
CA ASP A 303 -1.78 0.49 11.59
C ASP A 303 -1.16 -0.91 11.73
N ILE A 304 -1.77 -1.93 11.12
CA ILE A 304 -1.23 -3.31 11.13
C ILE A 304 -0.31 -3.61 9.95
N GLY A 305 -0.19 -2.67 9.02
CA GLY A 305 0.59 -2.73 7.80
C GLY A 305 1.68 -1.68 7.83
N LEU A 306 1.70 -0.79 6.85
CA LEU A 306 2.76 0.20 6.67
C LEU A 306 3.22 0.89 7.96
N LEU A 307 2.31 1.39 8.80
CA LEU A 307 2.66 2.13 10.02
C LEU A 307 3.27 1.26 11.12
N ALA A 308 3.09 -0.06 11.09
CA ALA A 308 3.76 -0.97 12.01
C ALA A 308 5.23 -1.26 11.61
N PHE A 309 5.59 -1.03 10.34
CA PHE A 309 6.88 -1.44 9.79
C PHE A 309 7.73 -0.30 9.22
N ALA A 310 7.12 0.85 8.91
CA ALA A 310 7.83 2.07 8.58
C ALA A 310 8.30 2.80 9.86
N PRO A 311 9.43 3.52 9.81
CA PRO A 311 9.81 4.41 10.92
C PRO A 311 8.75 5.50 11.12
N ASP A 312 8.51 5.87 12.37
CA ASP A 312 7.61 6.97 12.70
C ASP A 312 8.18 8.31 12.24
N ALA A 313 7.29 9.21 11.82
CA ALA A 313 7.64 10.60 11.56
C ALA A 313 8.27 11.25 12.81
N PRO A 314 9.25 12.17 12.67
CA PRO A 314 9.75 12.95 13.79
C PRO A 314 8.61 13.65 14.53
N ASN A 315 8.64 13.62 15.86
CA ASN A 315 7.56 14.15 16.71
C ASN A 315 7.30 15.65 16.47
N ASP A 316 8.32 16.38 16.06
CA ASP A 316 8.31 17.82 15.79
C ASP A 316 8.05 18.16 14.32
N LEU A 317 7.87 17.18 13.43
CA LEU A 317 7.61 17.42 12.01
C LEU A 317 6.24 18.09 11.83
N PRO A 318 6.17 19.36 11.38
CA PRO A 318 4.89 20.01 11.14
C PRO A 318 4.17 19.40 9.93
N VAL A 319 2.84 19.45 9.96
CA VAL A 319 2.03 19.21 8.75
C VAL A 319 2.39 20.24 7.67
N ASN A 320 2.38 19.83 6.40
CA ASN A 320 2.74 20.69 5.26
C ASN A 320 4.13 21.36 5.35
N SER A 321 5.10 20.68 5.95
CA SER A 321 6.49 21.14 6.00
C SER A 321 7.04 21.48 4.60
N ASP A 322 7.92 22.48 4.52
CA ASP A 322 8.73 22.76 3.32
C ASP A 322 9.81 21.71 3.09
N THR A 323 10.33 21.15 4.17
CA THR A 323 11.35 20.11 4.14
C THR A 323 10.72 18.74 4.35
N VAL A 324 11.22 17.75 3.60
CA VAL A 324 10.82 16.35 3.74
C VAL A 324 12.00 15.62 4.41
N PRO A 325 11.92 15.29 5.71
CA PRO A 325 12.99 14.58 6.40
C PRO A 325 13.18 13.18 5.81
N GLN A 326 14.41 12.69 5.82
CA GLN A 326 14.74 11.34 5.39
C GLN A 326 15.01 10.46 6.62
N LEU A 327 14.38 9.29 6.65
CA LEU A 327 14.50 8.32 7.73
C LEU A 327 15.04 7.01 7.17
N SER A 328 15.83 6.32 7.99
CA SER A 328 16.33 5.00 7.62
C SER A 328 15.26 3.96 7.90
N GLY A 329 14.91 3.16 6.89
CA GLY A 329 13.91 2.11 7.07
C GLY A 329 13.73 1.22 5.85
N ARG A 330 13.13 0.05 6.09
CA ARG A 330 12.87 -0.97 5.06
C ARG A 330 11.58 -0.76 4.27
N PHE A 331 10.76 0.20 4.67
CA PHE A 331 9.52 0.52 3.98
C PHE A 331 9.78 1.70 3.05
N ALA A 332 10.56 1.46 2.00
CA ALA A 332 11.13 2.52 1.19
C ALA A 332 10.07 3.24 0.35
N GLY A 333 10.16 4.57 0.31
CA GLY A 333 9.24 5.45 -0.39
C GLY A 333 8.84 6.66 0.43
N ARG A 334 8.23 7.64 -0.24
CA ARG A 334 7.70 8.84 0.41
C ARG A 334 6.36 8.53 1.05
N ILE A 335 6.23 8.80 2.35
CA ILE A 335 5.02 8.52 3.12
C ILE A 335 4.25 9.82 3.39
N PHE A 336 2.96 9.80 3.05
CA PHE A 336 1.98 10.84 3.31
C PHE A 336 1.04 10.36 4.41
N LYS A 337 1.35 10.73 5.65
CA LYS A 337 0.59 10.34 6.85
C LYS A 337 -0.45 11.42 7.18
N ARG A 338 -1.72 11.14 6.91
CA ARG A 338 -2.84 12.02 7.23
C ARG A 338 -3.25 11.84 8.69
N LEU A 339 -2.95 12.84 9.51
CA LEU A 339 -3.18 12.83 10.95
C LEU A 339 -4.66 12.90 11.31
N ARG A 340 -4.98 12.34 12.48
CA ARG A 340 -6.31 12.39 13.13
C ARG A 340 -7.46 12.04 12.17
N THR A 341 -7.25 11.03 11.33
CA THR A 341 -8.20 10.64 10.30
C THR A 341 -8.41 9.14 10.32
N THR A 342 -9.67 8.72 10.30
CA THR A 342 -10.14 7.33 10.27
C THR A 342 -10.48 6.89 8.84
N GLY A 343 -10.85 5.61 8.70
CA GLY A 343 -11.48 5.10 7.49
C GLY A 343 -10.49 4.48 6.50
N HIS A 344 -10.89 3.33 5.96
CA HIS A 344 -10.03 2.45 5.16
C HIS A 344 -10.35 2.43 3.64
N LEU A 345 -11.64 2.39 3.29
CA LEU A 345 -12.10 2.32 1.89
C LEU A 345 -11.53 3.43 0.99
N LEU A 346 -11.05 3.05 -0.19
CA LEU A 346 -10.28 3.91 -1.09
C LEU A 346 -11.08 5.12 -1.57
N ASN A 347 -12.24 4.92 -2.19
CA ASN A 347 -13.02 6.03 -2.75
C ASN A 347 -13.69 6.86 -1.63
N THR A 348 -14.20 6.21 -0.58
CA THR A 348 -14.92 6.91 0.49
C THR A 348 -14.00 7.72 1.39
N HIS A 349 -12.84 7.18 1.78
CA HIS A 349 -12.00 7.79 2.80
C HIS A 349 -10.75 8.45 2.24
N TYR A 350 -10.13 7.90 1.19
CA TYR A 350 -8.90 8.45 0.63
C TYR A 350 -9.15 9.39 -0.55
N LEU A 351 -10.11 9.07 -1.44
CA LEU A 351 -10.35 9.78 -2.70
C LEU A 351 -11.74 10.44 -2.77
N SER A 352 -12.29 10.81 -1.61
CA SER A 352 -13.61 11.43 -1.53
C SER A 352 -13.62 12.79 -2.23
N PRO A 353 -14.65 13.17 -3.01
CA PRO A 353 -14.70 14.45 -3.72
C PRO A 353 -14.51 15.69 -2.84
N ASN A 354 -14.87 15.61 -1.56
CA ASN A 354 -14.82 16.75 -0.63
C ASN A 354 -13.70 16.63 0.41
N ASN A 355 -12.95 15.52 0.42
CA ASN A 355 -11.93 15.25 1.45
C ASN A 355 -10.88 14.25 0.94
N SER A 356 -10.47 14.41 -0.32
CA SER A 356 -9.45 13.58 -0.93
C SER A 356 -8.10 13.90 -0.30
N ILE A 357 -7.32 12.88 0.04
CA ILE A 357 -5.93 13.08 0.48
C ILE A 357 -5.11 13.73 -0.63
N LEU A 358 -5.45 13.49 -1.90
CA LEU A 358 -4.73 14.08 -3.04
C LEU A 358 -4.98 15.59 -3.19
N ASP A 359 -5.98 16.14 -2.49
CA ASP A 359 -6.25 17.58 -2.47
C ASP A 359 -5.59 18.29 -1.28
N ASP A 360 -4.97 17.55 -0.36
CA ASP A 360 -4.26 18.15 0.78
C ASP A 360 -3.06 18.97 0.27
N PRO A 361 -2.83 20.20 0.78
CA PRO A 361 -1.73 21.05 0.35
C PRO A 361 -0.35 20.38 0.42
N ALA A 362 -0.07 19.58 1.45
CA ALA A 362 1.22 18.90 1.59
C ALA A 362 1.38 17.81 0.51
N VAL A 363 0.29 17.14 0.17
CA VAL A 363 0.28 16.11 -0.89
C VAL A 363 0.41 16.78 -2.26
N ARG A 364 -0.34 17.84 -2.55
CA ARG A 364 -0.22 18.62 -3.79
C ARG A 364 1.20 19.17 -4.00
N LYS A 365 1.86 19.53 -2.91
CA LYS A 365 3.22 20.08 -2.90
C LYS A 365 4.31 19.02 -3.07
N HIS A 366 4.12 17.79 -2.60
CA HIS A 366 5.21 16.81 -2.50
C HIS A 366 4.95 15.51 -3.27
N SER A 367 3.73 15.23 -3.72
CA SER A 367 3.40 13.98 -4.41
C SER A 367 3.55 14.10 -5.92
N LYS A 368 4.22 13.12 -6.52
CA LYS A 368 4.25 12.91 -7.97
C LYS A 368 2.88 12.47 -8.49
N LEU A 369 2.14 11.63 -7.76
CA LEU A 369 0.78 11.23 -8.15
C LEU A 369 -0.15 12.45 -8.26
N ALA A 370 -0.06 13.38 -7.31
CA ALA A 370 -0.88 14.59 -7.32
C ALA A 370 -0.61 15.48 -8.54
N THR A 371 0.58 15.39 -9.18
CA THR A 371 0.88 16.16 -10.39
C THR A 371 0.02 15.80 -11.60
N TYR A 372 -0.54 14.58 -11.62
CA TYR A 372 -1.49 14.17 -12.66
C TYR A 372 -2.81 14.94 -12.60
N LEU A 373 -3.14 15.50 -11.42
CA LEU A 373 -4.34 16.30 -11.18
C LEU A 373 -4.13 17.80 -11.42
N LEU A 374 -2.89 18.24 -11.64
CA LEU A 374 -2.53 19.64 -11.83
C LEU A 374 -2.72 20.10 -13.28
N SER A 375 -3.02 21.38 -13.46
CA SER A 375 -2.95 22.04 -14.77
C SER A 375 -1.52 22.01 -15.32
N PRO A 376 -1.30 22.21 -16.64
CA PRO A 376 0.04 22.19 -17.22
C PRO A 376 1.03 23.17 -16.57
N GLN A 377 0.56 24.36 -16.18
CA GLN A 377 1.40 25.39 -15.53
C GLN A 377 1.80 24.98 -14.11
N GLU A 378 0.83 24.53 -13.31
CA GLU A 378 1.07 24.05 -11.95
C GLU A 378 1.99 22.83 -11.93
N ARG A 379 1.83 21.93 -12.91
CA ARG A 379 2.68 20.75 -13.09
C ARG A 379 4.13 21.15 -13.39
N ALA A 380 4.35 22.11 -14.30
CA ALA A 380 5.70 22.57 -14.63
C ALA A 380 6.42 23.14 -13.39
N ALA A 381 5.72 24.00 -12.63
CA ALA A 381 6.25 24.57 -11.40
C ALA A 381 6.55 23.49 -10.33
N GLN A 382 5.72 22.46 -10.23
CA GLN A 382 5.94 21.35 -9.29
C GLN A 382 7.13 20.48 -9.69
N VAL A 383 7.31 20.20 -10.98
CA VAL A 383 8.46 19.44 -11.49
C VAL A 383 9.76 20.18 -11.20
N GLU A 384 9.79 21.49 -11.36
CA GLU A 384 10.95 22.33 -11.03
C GLU A 384 11.27 22.30 -9.54
N ARG A 385 10.26 22.39 -8.66
CA ARG A 385 10.44 22.21 -7.21
C ARG A 385 10.99 20.84 -6.85
N ASN A 386 10.42 19.77 -7.39
CA ASN A 386 10.88 18.40 -7.14
C ASN A 386 12.33 18.20 -7.63
N ARG A 387 12.70 18.85 -8.73
CA ARG A 387 14.08 18.84 -9.24
C ARG A 387 15.02 19.57 -8.28
N ALA A 388 14.66 20.76 -7.82
CA ALA A 388 15.45 21.52 -6.85
C ALA A 388 15.60 20.76 -5.52
N GLU A 389 14.54 20.11 -5.03
CA GLU A 389 14.59 19.23 -3.85
C GLU A 389 15.58 18.08 -4.09
N LYS A 390 15.54 17.44 -5.26
CA LYS A 390 16.46 16.36 -5.63
C LYS A 390 17.92 16.82 -5.71
N GLU A 391 18.17 18.01 -6.23
CA GLU A 391 19.51 18.60 -6.31
C GLU A 391 20.04 18.95 -4.91
N SER A 392 19.20 19.53 -4.05
CA SER A 392 19.51 19.78 -2.64
C SER A 392 19.86 18.49 -1.89
N ARG A 393 19.08 17.41 -2.10
CA ARG A 393 19.37 16.08 -1.54
C ARG A 393 20.74 15.54 -1.96
N LYS A 394 21.08 15.67 -3.25
CA LYS A 394 22.40 15.23 -3.76
C LYS A 394 23.52 16.04 -3.12
N HIS A 395 23.33 17.35 -2.96
CA HIS A 395 24.31 18.21 -2.34
C HIS A 395 24.51 17.88 -0.84
N ALA A 396 23.43 17.66 -0.10
CA ALA A 396 23.49 17.24 1.31
C ALA A 396 24.25 15.92 1.49
N ARG A 397 23.99 14.91 0.65
CA ARG A 397 24.74 13.64 0.70
C ARG A 397 26.23 13.80 0.39
N ALA A 398 26.57 14.62 -0.61
CA ALA A 398 27.97 14.89 -0.93
C ALA A 398 28.72 15.59 0.22
N LEU A 399 28.03 16.41 1.02
CA LEU A 399 28.57 17.04 2.22
C LEU A 399 28.78 16.03 3.35
N GLU A 400 27.85 15.11 3.56
CA GLU A 400 28.00 14.03 4.55
C GLU A 400 29.19 13.10 4.20
N GLU A 401 29.37 12.75 2.92
CA GLU A 401 30.50 11.95 2.43
C GLU A 401 31.86 12.67 2.55
N THR A 402 31.90 14.00 2.47
CA THR A 402 33.14 14.78 2.64
C THR A 402 33.51 15.02 4.11
N VAL A 403 32.52 15.05 5.01
CA VAL A 403 32.74 15.14 6.47
C VAL A 403 33.12 13.78 7.06
N ALA A 404 32.60 12.67 6.51
CA ALA A 404 33.06 11.32 6.78
C ALA A 404 34.38 11.04 6.01
N GLY A 405 35.46 11.73 6.38
CA GLY A 405 36.79 11.54 5.79
C GLY A 405 37.25 10.07 5.83
N PRO A 406 38.23 9.67 4.99
CA PRO A 406 38.64 8.28 4.84
C PRO A 406 39.02 7.71 6.20
N SER A 407 38.38 6.61 6.60
CA SER A 407 38.78 5.86 7.79
C SER A 407 40.27 5.61 7.71
N SER A 408 41.01 6.19 8.66
CA SER A 408 42.44 6.01 8.84
C SER A 408 42.73 4.55 9.17
N GLY A 409 42.85 3.71 8.14
CA GLY A 409 43.48 2.41 8.22
C GLY A 409 44.99 2.58 8.27
N GLN A 410 45.51 3.02 9.41
CA GLN A 410 46.91 2.88 9.81
C GLN A 410 47.00 2.82 11.34
N THR A 411 47.01 1.62 11.91
CA THR A 411 48.17 1.03 12.61
C THR A 411 47.84 -0.37 13.09
#